data_AF-A0AAW8E2I3-F1
#
_entry.id   AF-A0AAW8E2I3-F1
#
_cell.length_a   1.000
_cell.length_b   1.000
_cell.length_c   1.000
_cell.angle_alpha   90.00
_cell.angle_beta   90.00
_cell.angle_gamma   90.00
#
_symmetry.space_group_name_H-M   'P 1'
#
loop_
_entity.id
_entity.type
_entity.pdbx_description
1 polymer ?
#
loop_
_entity_poly.entity_id
_entity_poly.type
_entity_poly.pdbx_seq_one_letter_code
_entity_poly.pdbx_strand_id
1 'polypeptide(L)'
;MDARTQALPFDPAALRGLSAQLLNSHHQNNYGGAVKRLNAIRAKLATTSFTAMPGFELNGLKREELIASNSMLLHELYFASLGGDGRSMEPAMALALAASFDSVDRWREEFAAMGKALGGGSGWVLLTFQPREGTLVNQWAADHTHALAGGTPLLALDMYEHAYHLDHGAAAGAYVDAFMENIDWAPVYARYQQAVHAASEPFGAAQDDVADSMLLDVRRAGVFAQAASMLPGARWCDPAAVDRWAAELPADRALVVYCVYGHEVGRSTALRLRAAGLDARYLRGGIDGWQAAGRPLQPKPADPGVAP
;
A
#
# COMPACT_ATOMS: atom_id res chain seq x y z
N MET A 1 27.74 -0.67 4.67
CA MET A 1 27.64 -0.64 3.20
C MET A 1 27.02 0.69 2.84
N ASP A 2 27.64 1.43 1.92
CA ASP A 2 27.15 2.75 1.53
C ASP A 2 25.88 2.64 0.68
N ALA A 3 24.95 3.57 0.89
CA ALA A 3 23.78 3.72 0.05
C ALA A 3 24.20 4.21 -1.34
N ARG A 4 23.45 3.81 -2.37
CA ARG A 4 23.71 4.16 -3.77
C ARG A 4 22.42 4.67 -4.40
N THR A 5 22.55 5.66 -5.28
CA THR A 5 21.43 6.13 -6.09
C THR A 5 20.98 5.06 -7.07
N GLN A 6 19.66 4.87 -7.19
CA GLN A 6 19.03 4.06 -8.22
C GLN A 6 18.76 4.91 -9.48
N ALA A 7 18.77 4.29 -10.65
CA ALA A 7 18.39 4.97 -11.89
C ALA A 7 16.88 5.28 -11.90
N LEU A 8 16.46 6.28 -12.69
CA LEU A 8 15.04 6.50 -12.94
C LEU A 8 14.43 5.24 -13.59
N PRO A 9 13.25 4.78 -13.13
CA PRO A 9 12.62 3.56 -13.65
C PRO A 9 11.85 3.79 -14.96
N PHE A 10 11.84 5.01 -15.47
CA PHE A 10 11.11 5.46 -16.66
C PHE A 10 11.98 6.43 -17.48
N ASP A 11 11.57 6.71 -18.72
CA ASP A 11 12.12 7.82 -19.52
C ASP A 11 11.55 9.16 -19.03
N PRO A 12 12.37 10.08 -18.48
CA PRO A 12 11.88 11.36 -17.97
C PRO A 12 11.26 12.26 -19.05
N ALA A 13 11.50 12.00 -20.34
CA ALA A 13 10.85 12.73 -21.43
C ALA A 13 9.41 12.24 -21.73
N ALA A 14 8.99 11.10 -21.16
CA ALA A 14 7.70 10.48 -21.45
C ALA A 14 6.54 10.96 -20.55
N LEU A 15 6.84 11.71 -19.48
CA LEU A 15 5.84 12.14 -18.50
C LEU A 15 5.07 13.37 -18.99
N ARG A 16 3.77 13.41 -18.68
CA ARG A 16 2.87 14.51 -19.06
C ARG A 16 2.89 15.59 -17.98
N GLY A 17 3.17 16.84 -18.34
CA GLY A 17 3.15 17.95 -17.38
C GLY A 17 4.28 17.94 -16.34
N LEU A 18 5.28 17.05 -16.49
CA LEU A 18 6.51 17.00 -15.70
C LEU A 18 7.68 16.88 -16.67
N SER A 19 8.50 17.93 -16.77
CA SER A 19 9.59 18.02 -17.72
C SER A 19 10.77 17.14 -17.34
N ALA A 20 11.51 16.68 -18.35
CA ALA A 20 12.75 15.95 -18.11
C ALA A 20 13.76 16.78 -17.32
N GLN A 21 13.76 18.11 -17.46
CA GLN A 21 14.62 19.00 -16.68
C GLN A 21 14.25 18.96 -15.19
N LEU A 22 12.96 19.07 -14.86
CA LEU A 22 12.48 18.98 -13.48
C LEU A 22 12.87 17.63 -12.85
N LEU A 23 12.54 16.53 -13.52
CA LEU A 23 12.75 15.17 -13.00
C LEU A 23 14.23 14.84 -12.81
N ASN A 24 15.08 15.20 -13.78
CA ASN A 24 16.52 14.99 -13.67
C ASN A 24 17.12 15.86 -12.57
N SER A 25 16.70 17.11 -12.42
CA SER A 25 17.13 17.97 -11.31
C SER A 25 16.72 17.39 -9.96
N HIS A 26 15.47 16.93 -9.84
CA HIS A 26 14.92 16.33 -8.62
C HIS A 26 15.71 15.07 -8.21
N HIS A 27 16.00 14.20 -9.17
CA HIS A 27 16.77 12.97 -8.97
C HIS A 27 18.23 13.25 -8.60
N GLN A 28 18.91 14.11 -9.36
CA GLN A 28 20.34 14.35 -9.18
C GLN A 28 20.65 15.14 -7.90
N ASN A 29 19.86 16.19 -7.64
CA ASN A 29 20.17 17.15 -6.59
C ASN A 29 19.56 16.76 -5.24
N ASN A 30 18.26 16.44 -5.20
CA ASN A 30 17.57 16.19 -3.94
C ASN A 30 17.73 14.73 -3.50
N TYR A 31 17.40 13.77 -4.37
CA TYR A 31 17.62 12.35 -4.07
C TYR A 31 19.12 12.02 -3.96
N GLY A 32 19.93 12.41 -4.96
CA GLY A 32 21.38 12.23 -4.91
C GLY A 32 22.04 12.94 -3.72
N GLY A 33 21.55 14.12 -3.35
CA GLY A 33 21.96 14.83 -2.14
C GLY A 33 21.63 14.06 -0.86
N ALA A 34 20.42 13.50 -0.75
CA ALA A 34 19.99 12.69 0.39
C ALA A 34 20.88 11.44 0.58
N VAL A 35 21.21 10.74 -0.51
CA VAL A 35 22.13 9.58 -0.47
C VAL A 35 23.52 9.96 0.04
N LYS A 36 24.11 11.03 -0.53
CA LYS A 36 25.44 11.53 -0.10
C LYS A 36 25.43 11.93 1.37
N ARG A 37 24.40 12.66 1.80
CA ARG A 37 24.21 13.11 3.18
C ARG A 37 24.09 11.93 4.14
N LEU A 38 23.27 10.93 3.81
CA LEU A 38 23.12 9.71 4.61
C LEU A 38 24.44 8.97 4.79
N ASN A 39 25.23 8.82 3.73
CA ASN A 39 26.53 8.15 3.80
C ASN A 39 27.52 8.93 4.69
N ALA A 40 27.55 10.26 4.61
CA ALA A 40 28.38 11.09 5.48
C ALA A 40 28.00 10.93 6.97
N ILE A 41 26.70 10.90 7.29
CA ILE A 41 26.20 10.68 8.65
C ILE A 41 26.60 9.31 9.17
N ARG A 42 26.42 8.26 8.35
CA ARG A 42 26.81 6.88 8.71
C ARG A 42 28.32 6.76 8.95
N ALA A 43 29.15 7.41 8.14
CA ALA A 43 30.60 7.45 8.35
C ALA A 43 30.97 8.14 9.67
N LYS A 44 30.28 9.23 10.03
CA LYS A 44 30.46 9.89 11.32
C LYS A 44 30.03 8.99 12.49
N LEU A 45 28.88 8.33 12.39
CA LEU A 45 28.39 7.39 13.41
C LEU A 45 29.35 6.22 13.60
N ALA A 46 29.93 5.68 12.54
CA ALA A 46 30.86 4.55 12.59
C ALA A 46 32.15 4.84 13.39
N THR A 47 32.54 6.10 13.51
CA THR A 47 33.74 6.54 14.25
C THR A 47 33.43 7.22 15.58
N THR A 48 32.14 7.30 15.95
CA THR A 48 31.69 8.02 17.15
C THR A 48 31.82 7.15 18.40
N SER A 49 32.45 7.69 19.46
CA SER A 49 32.38 7.11 20.81
C SER A 49 31.07 7.52 21.48
N PHE A 50 30.08 6.63 21.49
CA PHE A 50 28.74 6.93 22.00
C PHE A 50 28.71 7.24 23.51
N THR A 51 29.61 6.66 24.29
CA THR A 51 29.70 6.92 25.75
C THR A 51 30.35 8.25 26.08
N ALA A 52 31.12 8.83 25.16
CA ALA A 52 31.82 10.10 25.35
C ALA A 52 31.11 11.29 24.66
N MET A 53 30.18 11.04 23.74
CA MET A 53 29.44 12.07 23.02
C MET A 53 28.37 12.72 23.92
N PRO A 54 28.27 14.06 23.97
CA PRO A 54 27.16 14.73 24.63
C PRO A 54 25.82 14.29 24.04
N GLY A 55 24.83 13.98 24.90
CA GLY A 55 23.57 13.40 24.46
C GLY A 55 22.80 14.24 23.43
N PHE A 56 22.90 15.57 23.49
CA PHE A 56 22.24 16.44 22.51
C PHE A 56 22.87 16.34 21.10
N GLU A 57 24.18 16.09 21.00
CA GLU A 57 24.86 15.85 19.73
C GLU A 57 24.44 14.50 19.14
N LEU A 58 24.39 13.46 19.97
CA LEU A 58 23.92 12.14 19.55
C LEU A 58 22.47 12.21 19.05
N ASN A 59 21.60 12.91 19.80
CA ASN A 59 20.21 13.13 19.40
C ASN A 59 20.10 13.91 18.08
N GLY A 60 20.94 14.93 17.88
CA GLY A 60 21.01 15.66 16.61
C GLY A 60 21.41 14.74 15.44
N LEU A 61 22.48 13.97 15.62
CA LEU A 61 23.01 13.08 14.58
C LEU A 61 22.03 11.96 14.21
N LYS A 62 21.35 11.36 15.20
CA LYS A 62 20.35 10.30 14.96
C LYS A 62 19.05 10.83 14.33
N ARG A 63 18.62 12.06 14.66
CA ARG A 63 17.50 12.70 13.95
C ARG A 63 17.86 12.99 12.50
N GLU A 64 19.05 13.51 12.25
CA GLU A 64 19.50 13.78 10.89
C GLU A 64 19.69 12.49 10.08
N GLU A 65 20.14 11.40 10.70
CA GLU A 65 20.18 10.08 10.06
C GLU A 65 18.79 9.62 9.62
N LEU A 66 17.77 9.79 10.47
CA LEU A 66 16.38 9.46 10.14
C LEU A 66 15.86 10.32 8.97
N ILE A 67 16.09 11.63 9.02
CA ILE A 67 15.69 12.57 7.96
C ILE A 67 16.36 12.17 6.63
N ALA A 68 17.68 11.95 6.61
CA ALA A 68 18.40 11.58 5.39
C ALA A 68 18.00 10.19 4.86
N SER A 69 17.76 9.23 5.76
CA SER A 69 17.28 7.89 5.40
C SER A 69 15.91 7.95 4.73
N ASN A 70 14.95 8.65 5.33
CA ASN A 70 13.62 8.75 4.76
C ASN A 70 13.58 9.64 3.51
N SER A 71 14.41 10.69 3.45
CA SER A 71 14.55 11.49 2.24
C SER A 71 14.97 10.60 1.06
N MET A 72 15.98 9.74 1.24
CA MET A 72 16.36 8.75 0.22
C MET A 72 15.21 7.81 -0.15
N LEU A 73 14.59 7.15 0.84
CA LEU A 73 13.56 6.12 0.60
C LEU A 73 12.27 6.68 -0.01
N LEU A 74 11.83 7.88 0.41
CA LEU A 74 10.62 8.51 -0.12
C LEU A 74 10.83 9.00 -1.56
N HIS A 75 12.02 9.49 -1.91
CA HIS A 75 12.33 9.82 -3.30
C HIS A 75 12.40 8.55 -4.18
N GLU A 76 12.96 7.45 -3.68
CA GLU A 76 12.91 6.17 -4.40
C GLU A 76 11.46 5.73 -4.64
N LEU A 77 10.59 5.86 -3.63
CA LEU A 77 9.17 5.56 -3.77
C LEU A 77 8.47 6.50 -4.75
N TYR A 78 8.76 7.80 -4.72
CA TYR A 78 8.20 8.80 -5.64
C TYR A 78 8.52 8.46 -7.09
N PHE A 79 9.79 8.27 -7.44
CA PHE A 79 10.16 7.92 -8.80
C PHE A 79 9.61 6.55 -9.20
N ALA A 80 9.65 5.58 -8.29
CA ALA A 80 9.09 4.26 -8.56
C ALA A 80 7.55 4.19 -8.50
N SER A 81 6.88 5.34 -8.38
CA SER A 81 5.42 5.48 -8.50
C SER A 81 4.99 6.20 -9.79
N LEU A 82 5.95 6.65 -10.61
CA LEU A 82 5.70 7.42 -11.83
C LEU A 82 6.00 6.59 -13.08
N GLY A 83 5.52 7.07 -14.23
CA GLY A 83 5.74 6.47 -15.55
C GLY A 83 4.50 5.82 -16.16
N GLY A 84 3.35 5.90 -15.47
CA GLY A 84 2.08 5.34 -15.93
C GLY A 84 1.16 6.37 -16.60
N ASP A 85 -0.11 5.98 -16.72
CA ASP A 85 -1.19 6.81 -17.27
C ASP A 85 -2.14 7.38 -16.20
N GLY A 86 -1.86 7.12 -14.93
CA GLY A 86 -2.67 7.53 -13.78
C GLY A 86 -4.01 6.78 -13.65
N ARG A 87 -4.34 5.87 -14.58
CA ARG A 87 -5.68 5.28 -14.74
C ARG A 87 -5.65 3.75 -14.80
N SER A 88 -4.75 3.16 -15.58
CA SER A 88 -4.63 1.72 -15.80
C SER A 88 -4.22 1.03 -14.51
N MET A 89 -5.17 0.35 -13.90
CA MET A 89 -5.05 -0.25 -12.58
C MET A 89 -5.61 -1.66 -12.58
N GLU A 90 -4.91 -2.59 -11.93
CA GLU A 90 -5.42 -3.94 -11.70
C GLU A 90 -6.76 -3.88 -10.93
N PRO A 91 -7.80 -4.63 -11.33
CA PRO A 91 -9.12 -4.53 -10.68
C PRO A 91 -9.08 -4.88 -9.18
N ALA A 92 -8.08 -5.64 -8.72
CA ALA A 92 -7.87 -5.93 -7.31
C ALA A 92 -7.32 -4.72 -6.51
N MET A 93 -6.52 -3.85 -7.13
CA MET A 93 -6.10 -2.58 -6.51
C MET A 93 -7.28 -1.62 -6.41
N ALA A 94 -8.12 -1.52 -7.45
CA ALA A 94 -9.33 -0.68 -7.44
C ALA A 94 -10.29 -1.10 -6.32
N LEU A 95 -10.44 -2.42 -6.13
CA LEU A 95 -11.21 -2.98 -5.01
C LEU A 95 -10.60 -2.63 -3.65
N ALA A 96 -9.27 -2.71 -3.50
CA ALA A 96 -8.60 -2.38 -2.24
C ALA A 96 -8.77 -0.89 -1.86
N LEU A 97 -8.72 0.00 -2.85
CA LEU A 97 -9.01 1.43 -2.67
C LEU A 97 -10.49 1.63 -2.29
N ALA A 98 -11.42 1.05 -3.06
CA ALA A 98 -12.85 1.17 -2.78
C ALA A 98 -13.22 0.66 -1.38
N ALA A 99 -12.61 -0.44 -0.93
CA ALA A 99 -12.83 -0.96 0.42
C ALA A 99 -12.27 -0.06 1.54
N SER A 100 -11.36 0.89 1.25
CA SER A 100 -10.78 1.79 2.27
C SER A 100 -11.28 3.23 2.18
N PHE A 101 -11.77 3.64 1.00
CA PHE A 101 -12.14 5.02 0.70
C PHE A 101 -13.56 5.14 0.09
N ASP A 102 -14.37 4.08 0.14
CA ASP A 102 -15.65 3.89 -0.56
C ASP A 102 -15.55 3.77 -2.09
N SER A 103 -14.67 4.53 -2.74
CA SER A 103 -14.41 4.42 -4.18
C SER A 103 -13.01 4.90 -4.56
N VAL A 104 -12.57 4.52 -5.78
CA VAL A 104 -11.30 5.04 -6.36
C VAL A 104 -11.38 6.57 -6.55
N ASP A 105 -12.56 7.09 -6.90
CA ASP A 105 -12.77 8.53 -7.08
C ASP A 105 -12.66 9.28 -5.75
N ARG A 106 -13.24 8.75 -4.68
CA ARG A 106 -13.11 9.31 -3.32
C ARG A 106 -11.66 9.31 -2.83
N TRP A 107 -10.93 8.22 -3.07
CA TRP A 107 -9.49 8.19 -2.81
C TRP A 107 -8.75 9.28 -3.59
N ARG A 108 -9.04 9.43 -4.89
CA ARG A 108 -8.40 10.43 -5.77
C ARG A 108 -8.68 11.85 -5.31
N GLU A 109 -9.94 12.13 -4.93
CA GLU A 109 -10.37 13.41 -4.37
C GLU A 109 -9.56 13.74 -3.11
N GLU A 110 -9.51 12.83 -2.15
CA GLU A 110 -8.80 13.04 -0.88
C GLU A 110 -7.30 13.21 -1.08
N PHE A 111 -6.65 12.31 -1.83
CA PHE A 111 -5.20 12.33 -2.06
C PHE A 111 -4.77 13.62 -2.77
N ALA A 112 -5.48 14.02 -3.83
CA ALA A 112 -5.20 15.25 -4.55
C ALA A 112 -5.49 16.50 -3.70
N ALA A 113 -6.57 16.52 -2.92
CA ALA A 113 -6.88 17.63 -2.03
C ALA A 113 -5.80 17.82 -0.96
N MET A 114 -5.29 16.72 -0.37
CA MET A 114 -4.17 16.77 0.57
C MET A 114 -2.90 17.35 -0.07
N GLY A 115 -2.58 16.95 -1.30
CA GLY A 115 -1.44 17.49 -2.04
C GLY A 115 -1.59 18.98 -2.30
N LYS A 116 -2.78 19.41 -2.76
CA LYS A 116 -3.08 20.82 -3.00
C LYS A 116 -3.02 21.65 -1.73
N ALA A 117 -3.49 21.12 -0.60
CA ALA A 117 -3.43 21.78 0.70
C ALA A 117 -2.00 21.96 1.24
N LEU A 118 -1.04 21.16 0.76
CA LEU A 118 0.39 21.29 1.06
C LEU A 118 1.10 22.37 0.23
N GLY A 119 0.44 22.96 -0.77
CA GLY A 119 1.04 24.00 -1.62
C GLY A 119 1.57 25.18 -0.81
N GLY A 120 2.81 25.59 -1.08
CA GLY A 120 3.51 26.64 -0.32
C GLY A 120 4.14 26.16 1.00
N GLY A 121 3.99 24.87 1.34
CA GLY A 121 4.67 24.20 2.44
C GLY A 121 5.77 23.24 1.95
N SER A 122 6.05 22.21 2.74
CA SER A 122 6.97 21.13 2.38
C SER A 122 6.56 19.84 3.09
N GLY A 123 6.70 18.70 2.42
CA GLY A 123 6.32 17.39 2.95
C GLY A 123 5.83 16.47 1.86
N TRP A 124 5.06 15.46 2.25
CA TRP A 124 4.58 14.40 1.37
C TRP A 124 3.12 14.07 1.62
N VAL A 125 2.46 13.59 0.57
CA VAL A 125 1.23 12.78 0.70
C VAL A 125 1.56 11.35 0.34
N LEU A 126 1.25 10.41 1.22
CA LEU A 126 1.54 8.99 1.05
C LEU A 126 0.24 8.19 1.02
N LEU A 127 0.12 7.23 0.11
CA LEU A 127 -0.85 6.13 0.26
C LEU A 127 -0.16 5.03 1.06
N THR A 128 -0.66 4.73 2.25
CA THR A 128 -0.01 3.82 3.19
C THR A 128 -0.94 2.65 3.51
N PHE A 129 -0.42 1.42 3.49
CA PHE A 129 -1.10 0.26 4.06
C PHE A 129 -0.88 0.20 5.57
N GLN A 130 -1.95 0.06 6.36
CA GLN A 130 -1.92 -0.11 7.81
C GLN A 130 -2.20 -1.58 8.19
N PRO A 131 -1.17 -2.40 8.50
CA PRO A 131 -1.33 -3.83 8.77
C PRO A 131 -2.28 -4.16 9.92
N ARG A 132 -2.34 -3.30 10.95
CA ARG A 132 -3.18 -3.50 12.13
C ARG A 132 -4.67 -3.54 11.78
N GLU A 133 -5.09 -2.74 10.81
CA GLU A 133 -6.48 -2.60 10.40
C GLU A 133 -6.76 -3.31 9.07
N GLY A 134 -5.72 -3.66 8.31
CA GLY A 134 -5.88 -4.23 6.97
C GLY A 134 -6.43 -3.24 5.95
N THR A 135 -6.22 -1.94 6.19
CA THR A 135 -6.78 -0.82 5.41
C THR A 135 -5.68 -0.01 4.72
N LEU A 136 -6.09 0.74 3.70
CA LEU A 136 -5.28 1.79 3.08
C LEU A 136 -5.67 3.15 3.69
N VAL A 137 -4.70 4.02 3.88
CA VAL A 137 -4.91 5.39 4.38
C VAL A 137 -4.10 6.39 3.57
N ASN A 138 -4.67 7.58 3.36
CA ASN A 138 -3.90 8.72 2.87
C ASN A 138 -3.25 9.41 4.07
N GLN A 139 -1.94 9.61 4.01
CA GLN A 139 -1.14 10.07 5.14
C GLN A 139 -0.36 11.32 4.75
N TRP A 140 -0.54 12.38 5.52
CA TRP A 140 0.31 13.55 5.47
C TRP A 140 1.63 13.26 6.20
N ALA A 141 2.76 13.66 5.63
CA ALA A 141 4.06 13.54 6.27
C ALA A 141 4.87 14.84 6.15
N ALA A 142 5.06 15.54 7.26
CA ALA A 142 5.99 16.67 7.33
C ALA A 142 7.45 16.24 7.17
N ASP A 143 8.20 17.13 6.55
CA ASP A 143 9.61 16.97 6.20
C ASP A 143 9.85 15.65 5.45
N HIS A 144 10.58 14.74 6.09
CA HIS A 144 10.72 13.35 5.66
C HIS A 144 10.38 12.36 6.79
N THR A 145 9.86 12.81 7.95
CA THR A 145 9.96 12.00 9.20
C THR A 145 8.68 11.70 9.95
N HIS A 146 7.51 11.97 9.36
CA HIS A 146 6.22 11.70 9.99
C HIS A 146 5.49 10.55 9.29
N ALA A 147 6.05 9.34 9.42
CA ALA A 147 5.44 8.11 8.90
C ALA A 147 4.49 7.48 9.93
N LEU A 148 3.35 6.94 9.48
CA LEU A 148 2.45 6.15 10.33
C LEU A 148 3.20 4.93 10.87
N ALA A 149 3.21 4.77 12.20
CA ALA A 149 3.96 3.70 12.85
C ALA A 149 3.46 2.31 12.41
N GLY A 150 4.35 1.50 11.83
CA GLY A 150 4.00 0.18 11.28
C GLY A 150 3.27 0.23 9.93
N GLY A 151 3.01 1.43 9.39
CA GLY A 151 2.48 1.62 8.05
C GLY A 151 3.52 1.32 6.98
N THR A 152 3.07 0.82 5.83
CA THR A 152 3.91 0.59 4.65
C THR A 152 3.49 1.55 3.53
N PRO A 153 4.26 2.61 3.23
CA PRO A 153 4.00 3.51 2.12
C PRO A 153 4.06 2.77 0.77
N LEU A 154 3.11 3.05 -0.11
CA LEU A 154 2.91 2.38 -1.41
C LEU A 154 3.05 3.33 -2.61
N LEU A 155 2.68 4.60 -2.41
CA LEU A 155 2.75 5.71 -3.34
C LEU A 155 3.17 6.96 -2.56
N ALA A 156 4.04 7.78 -3.14
CA ALA A 156 4.50 9.03 -2.54
C ALA A 156 4.38 10.19 -3.53
N LEU A 157 3.77 11.28 -3.09
CA LEU A 157 3.73 12.59 -3.76
C LEU A 157 4.63 13.56 -2.98
N ASP A 158 5.68 14.05 -3.62
CA ASP A 158 6.60 15.04 -3.04
C ASP A 158 6.00 16.45 -3.19
N MET A 159 5.75 17.13 -2.07
CA MET A 159 5.20 18.49 -2.06
C MET A 159 6.23 19.54 -1.65
N TYR A 160 7.52 19.23 -1.68
CA TYR A 160 8.54 20.26 -1.62
C TYR A 160 8.59 21.07 -2.91
N GLU A 161 8.88 22.37 -2.81
CA GLU A 161 8.94 23.25 -3.99
C GLU A 161 9.91 22.76 -5.06
N HIS A 162 11.01 22.11 -4.68
CA HIS A 162 11.97 21.55 -5.65
C HIS A 162 11.35 20.48 -6.57
N ALA A 163 10.23 19.86 -6.18
CA ALA A 163 9.55 18.81 -6.93
C ALA A 163 8.71 19.37 -8.07
N TYR A 164 8.42 20.68 -8.08
CA TYR A 164 7.50 21.26 -9.06
C TYR A 164 7.83 22.66 -9.56
N HIS A 165 8.64 23.45 -8.83
CA HIS A 165 8.77 24.88 -9.09
C HIS A 165 9.38 25.20 -10.47
N LEU A 166 10.24 24.33 -11.02
CA LEU A 166 10.83 24.55 -12.34
C LEU A 166 9.78 24.57 -13.47
N ASP A 167 8.71 23.78 -13.33
CA ASP A 167 7.66 23.67 -14.37
C ASP A 167 6.41 24.47 -14.01
N HIS A 168 6.05 24.50 -12.72
CA HIS A 168 4.75 25.00 -12.25
C HIS A 168 4.84 26.29 -11.42
N GLY A 169 6.04 26.73 -11.03
CA GLY A 169 6.24 27.90 -10.16
C GLY A 169 5.39 27.80 -8.88
N ALA A 170 4.54 28.81 -8.64
CA ALA A 170 3.61 28.82 -7.50
C ALA A 170 2.34 27.97 -7.69
N ALA A 171 2.11 27.41 -8.88
CA ALA A 171 0.91 26.63 -9.19
C ALA A 171 1.02 25.17 -8.72
N ALA A 172 1.23 24.95 -7.42
CA ALA A 172 1.38 23.61 -6.82
C ALA A 172 0.20 22.68 -7.14
N GLY A 173 -1.01 23.22 -7.29
CA GLY A 173 -2.17 22.41 -7.68
C GLY A 173 -2.08 21.81 -9.08
N ALA A 174 -1.49 22.52 -10.05
CA ALA A 174 -1.27 22.01 -11.40
C ALA A 174 -0.22 20.89 -11.40
N TYR A 175 0.79 20.98 -10.53
CA TYR A 175 1.72 19.89 -10.30
C TYR A 175 1.05 18.65 -9.73
N VAL A 176 0.19 18.80 -8.73
CA VAL A 176 -0.57 17.67 -8.16
C VAL A 176 -1.41 17.00 -9.26
N ASP A 177 -2.10 17.78 -10.08
CA ASP A 177 -2.89 17.23 -11.20
C ASP A 177 -1.99 16.47 -12.20
N ALA A 178 -0.83 17.03 -12.56
CA ALA A 178 0.15 16.36 -13.41
C ALA A 178 0.70 15.07 -12.78
N PHE A 179 1.00 15.06 -11.48
CA PHE A 179 1.43 13.86 -10.77
C PHE A 179 0.36 12.76 -10.85
N MET A 180 -0.90 13.10 -10.58
CA MET A 180 -2.02 12.14 -10.60
C MET A 180 -2.25 11.51 -11.97
N GLU A 181 -1.90 12.22 -13.06
CA GLU A 181 -1.95 11.71 -14.43
C GLU A 181 -0.81 10.76 -14.78
N ASN A 182 0.25 10.70 -13.98
CA ASN A 182 1.46 9.92 -14.29
C ASN A 182 1.72 8.76 -13.31
N ILE A 183 0.80 8.51 -12.37
CA ILE A 183 0.92 7.38 -11.44
C ILE A 183 0.99 6.07 -12.24
N ASP A 184 2.02 5.29 -11.96
CA ASP A 184 2.14 3.90 -12.38
C ASP A 184 1.54 2.99 -11.30
N TRP A 185 0.34 2.50 -11.56
CA TRP A 185 -0.40 1.66 -10.61
C TRP A 185 0.13 0.23 -10.52
N ALA A 186 0.86 -0.26 -11.52
CA ALA A 186 1.40 -1.61 -11.50
C ALA A 186 2.41 -1.83 -10.34
N PRO A 187 3.46 -1.01 -10.16
CA PRO A 187 4.37 -1.13 -9.02
C PRO A 187 3.69 -0.76 -7.69
N VAL A 188 2.72 0.17 -7.67
CA VAL A 188 1.94 0.48 -6.45
C VAL A 188 1.17 -0.75 -5.98
N TYR A 189 0.50 -1.46 -6.89
CA TYR A 189 -0.21 -2.69 -6.57
C TYR A 189 0.75 -3.81 -6.16
N ALA A 190 1.90 -3.96 -6.82
CA ALA A 190 2.90 -4.95 -6.42
C ALA A 190 3.39 -4.73 -4.98
N ARG A 191 3.64 -3.47 -4.56
CA ARG A 191 3.97 -3.13 -3.16
C ARG A 191 2.82 -3.46 -2.21
N TYR A 192 1.58 -3.18 -2.60
CA TYR A 192 0.40 -3.53 -1.81
C TYR A 192 0.32 -5.05 -1.57
N GLN A 193 0.50 -5.86 -2.63
CA GLN A 193 0.49 -7.32 -2.52
C GLN A 193 1.59 -7.82 -1.56
N GLN A 194 2.80 -7.28 -1.65
CA GLN A 194 3.90 -7.63 -0.74
C GLN A 194 3.58 -7.26 0.71
N ALA A 195 3.05 -6.05 0.95
CA ALA A 195 2.70 -5.58 2.28
C ALA A 195 1.60 -6.44 2.93
N VAL A 196 0.53 -6.74 2.18
CA VAL A 196 -0.56 -7.63 2.62
C VAL A 196 -0.04 -9.04 2.87
N HIS A 197 0.81 -9.57 1.99
CA HIS A 197 1.41 -10.88 2.16
C HIS A 197 2.21 -10.97 3.46
N ALA A 198 3.14 -10.04 3.68
CA ALA A 198 3.97 -10.01 4.87
C ALA A 198 3.14 -9.87 6.16
N ALA A 199 2.13 -9.00 6.16
CA ALA A 199 1.26 -8.78 7.31
C ALA A 199 0.36 -9.99 7.63
N SER A 200 -0.09 -10.70 6.61
CA SER A 200 -1.04 -11.81 6.77
C SER A 200 -0.37 -13.16 7.02
N GLU A 201 0.90 -13.34 6.69
CA GLU A 201 1.52 -14.66 6.63
C GLU A 201 1.36 -15.55 7.88
N PRO A 202 1.38 -15.04 9.12
CA PRO A 202 1.10 -15.84 10.31
C PRO A 202 -0.32 -16.44 10.37
N PHE A 203 -1.26 -15.96 9.56
CA PHE A 203 -2.70 -16.28 9.63
C PHE A 203 -3.18 -17.18 8.49
N GLY A 204 -2.27 -17.89 7.81
CA GLY A 204 -2.65 -18.82 6.76
C GLY A 204 -3.13 -20.16 7.34
N ALA A 205 -4.33 -20.58 6.95
CA ALA A 205 -4.91 -21.89 7.25
C ALA A 205 -4.52 -22.92 6.18
N ALA A 206 -4.12 -24.12 6.61
CA ALA A 206 -4.04 -25.28 5.75
C ALA A 206 -5.44 -25.80 5.42
N GLN A 207 -5.55 -26.61 4.37
CA GLN A 207 -6.84 -27.16 3.95
C GLN A 207 -7.46 -28.09 5.00
N ASP A 208 -6.65 -28.72 5.84
CA ASP A 208 -7.12 -29.57 6.95
C ASP A 208 -7.66 -28.76 8.14
N ASP A 209 -7.28 -27.48 8.26
CA ASP A 209 -7.72 -26.60 9.35
C ASP A 209 -9.14 -26.04 9.14
N VAL A 210 -9.81 -26.44 8.06
CA VAL A 210 -11.07 -25.86 7.58
C VAL A 210 -12.31 -26.49 8.23
N ALA A 211 -12.24 -27.76 8.63
CA ALA A 211 -13.43 -28.58 8.96
C ALA A 211 -14.33 -27.98 10.05
N ASP A 212 -13.74 -27.32 11.07
CA ASP A 212 -14.48 -26.73 12.20
C ASP A 212 -14.70 -25.22 12.07
N SER A 213 -14.24 -24.61 10.96
CA SER A 213 -14.32 -23.17 10.73
C SER A 213 -15.57 -22.78 9.94
N MET A 214 -16.08 -21.58 10.19
CA MET A 214 -17.04 -20.96 9.27
C MET A 214 -16.29 -20.48 8.02
N LEU A 215 -16.71 -21.00 6.86
CA LEU A 215 -16.08 -20.72 5.57
C LEU A 215 -16.71 -19.52 4.87
N LEU A 216 -15.88 -18.54 4.51
CA LEU A 216 -16.29 -17.36 3.77
C LEU A 216 -15.64 -17.34 2.38
N ASP A 217 -16.46 -17.35 1.34
CA ASP A 217 -16.04 -17.10 -0.03
C ASP A 217 -15.97 -15.59 -0.25
N VAL A 218 -14.77 -15.06 -0.40
CA VAL A 218 -14.52 -13.64 -0.62
C VAL A 218 -13.99 -13.40 -2.04
N ARG A 219 -14.33 -14.27 -3.00
CA ARG A 219 -14.08 -13.98 -4.41
C ARG A 219 -14.81 -12.70 -4.80
N ARG A 220 -14.13 -11.84 -5.56
CA ARG A 220 -14.69 -10.58 -6.08
C ARG A 220 -16.03 -10.84 -6.77
N ALA A 221 -17.00 -9.92 -6.64
CA ALA A 221 -18.36 -10.10 -7.15
C ALA A 221 -18.41 -10.61 -8.61
N GLY A 222 -17.64 -9.99 -9.52
CA GLY A 222 -17.59 -10.42 -10.93
C GLY A 222 -17.00 -11.82 -11.14
N VAL A 223 -16.05 -12.25 -10.31
CA VAL A 223 -15.46 -13.60 -10.35
C VAL A 223 -16.43 -14.62 -9.75
N PHE A 224 -17.08 -14.28 -8.64
CA PHE A 224 -18.07 -15.15 -8.00
C PHE A 224 -19.32 -15.35 -8.87
N ALA A 225 -19.79 -14.30 -9.56
CA ALA A 225 -20.93 -14.38 -10.48
C ALA A 225 -20.72 -15.41 -11.60
N GLN A 226 -19.49 -15.50 -12.12
CA GLN A 226 -19.11 -16.43 -13.18
C GLN A 226 -18.77 -17.84 -12.67
N ALA A 227 -18.63 -18.04 -11.36
CA ALA A 227 -18.23 -19.32 -10.80
C ALA A 227 -19.38 -20.34 -10.83
N ALA A 228 -19.07 -21.58 -11.21
CA ALA A 228 -20.03 -22.68 -11.14
C ALA A 228 -20.10 -23.35 -9.74
N SER A 229 -19.06 -23.18 -8.94
CA SER A 229 -18.84 -23.94 -7.71
C SER A 229 -18.20 -23.12 -6.60
N MET A 230 -18.30 -23.64 -5.38
CA MET A 230 -17.76 -23.08 -4.14
C MET A 230 -17.29 -24.21 -3.21
N LEU A 231 -16.52 -23.87 -2.17
CA LEU A 231 -16.20 -24.83 -1.11
C LEU A 231 -17.49 -25.29 -0.41
N PRO A 232 -17.58 -26.57 0.01
CA PRO A 232 -18.74 -27.06 0.72
C PRO A 232 -19.03 -26.24 1.99
N GLY A 233 -20.28 -25.82 2.17
CA GLY A 233 -20.72 -25.03 3.33
C GLY A 233 -20.24 -23.58 3.37
N ALA A 234 -19.56 -23.08 2.33
CA ALA A 234 -19.11 -21.70 2.26
C ALA A 234 -20.28 -20.72 2.06
N ARG A 235 -20.19 -19.55 2.70
CA ARG A 235 -21.06 -18.39 2.46
C ARG A 235 -20.29 -17.33 1.69
N TRP A 236 -20.87 -16.78 0.62
CA TRP A 236 -20.24 -15.67 -0.08
C TRP A 236 -20.44 -14.35 0.65
N CYS A 237 -19.38 -13.56 0.75
CA CYS A 237 -19.39 -12.21 1.32
C CYS A 237 -18.56 -11.29 0.43
N ASP A 238 -19.11 -10.13 0.05
CA ASP A 238 -18.40 -9.22 -0.85
C ASP A 238 -17.17 -8.61 -0.15
N PRO A 239 -15.94 -8.87 -0.65
CA PRO A 239 -14.73 -8.26 -0.07
C PRO A 239 -14.70 -6.73 -0.16
N ALA A 240 -15.55 -6.09 -0.97
CA ALA A 240 -15.67 -4.63 -0.99
C ALA A 240 -16.37 -4.06 0.26
N ALA A 241 -17.17 -4.88 0.95
CA ALA A 241 -18.06 -4.45 2.02
C ALA A 241 -17.73 -5.12 3.37
N VAL A 242 -16.47 -5.54 3.57
CA VAL A 242 -16.02 -6.27 4.77
C VAL A 242 -16.50 -5.61 6.06
N ASP A 243 -16.37 -4.29 6.16
CA ASP A 243 -16.70 -3.56 7.38
C ASP A 243 -18.21 -3.58 7.70
N ARG A 244 -19.08 -3.82 6.70
CA ARG A 244 -20.54 -3.93 6.89
C ARG A 244 -20.91 -5.30 7.46
N TRP A 245 -20.50 -6.37 6.79
CA TRP A 245 -20.90 -7.72 7.18
C TRP A 245 -20.02 -8.35 8.28
N ALA A 246 -18.84 -7.81 8.56
CA ALA A 246 -17.98 -8.30 9.65
C ALA A 246 -18.67 -8.22 11.01
N ALA A 247 -19.48 -7.18 11.24
CA ALA A 247 -20.25 -6.99 12.47
C ALA A 247 -21.33 -8.07 12.69
N GLU A 248 -21.74 -8.77 11.64
CA GLU A 248 -22.76 -9.82 11.68
C GLU A 248 -22.17 -11.21 11.96
N LEU A 249 -20.84 -11.33 12.01
CA LEU A 249 -20.17 -12.61 12.20
C LEU A 249 -20.09 -13.01 13.68
N PRO A 250 -20.20 -14.33 13.97
CA PRO A 250 -20.05 -14.85 15.32
C PRO A 250 -18.60 -14.68 15.80
N ALA A 251 -18.41 -14.02 16.94
CA ALA A 251 -17.09 -13.81 17.54
C ALA A 251 -16.51 -15.07 18.22
N ASP A 252 -17.32 -16.07 18.49
CA ASP A 252 -16.96 -17.33 19.17
C ASP A 252 -16.57 -18.46 18.21
N ARG A 253 -16.50 -18.19 16.90
CA ARG A 253 -16.15 -19.18 15.88
C ARG A 253 -14.90 -18.80 15.11
N ALA A 254 -14.06 -19.80 14.82
CA ALA A 254 -12.97 -19.65 13.87
C ALA A 254 -13.53 -19.42 12.46
N LEU A 255 -12.93 -18.47 11.74
CA LEU A 255 -13.30 -18.10 10.37
C LEU A 255 -12.15 -18.44 9.42
N VAL A 256 -12.48 -19.06 8.30
CA VAL A 256 -11.54 -19.24 7.19
C VAL A 256 -12.11 -18.57 5.95
N VAL A 257 -11.41 -17.55 5.46
CA VAL A 257 -11.77 -16.85 4.24
C VAL A 257 -10.97 -17.41 3.06
N TYR A 258 -11.58 -17.51 1.88
CA TYR A 258 -10.86 -17.90 0.68
C TYR A 258 -11.25 -17.04 -0.53
N CYS A 259 -10.28 -16.83 -1.41
CA CYS A 259 -10.50 -16.31 -2.75
C CYS A 259 -10.06 -17.36 -3.79
N VAL A 260 -9.84 -16.95 -5.05
CA VAL A 260 -9.39 -17.88 -6.11
C VAL A 260 -8.08 -18.57 -5.73
N TYR A 261 -7.03 -17.76 -5.47
CA TYR A 261 -5.66 -18.25 -5.28
C TYR A 261 -5.12 -18.14 -3.84
N GLY A 262 -5.91 -17.61 -2.90
CA GLY A 262 -5.43 -17.34 -1.53
C GLY A 262 -4.42 -16.19 -1.45
N HIS A 263 -4.49 -15.26 -2.41
CA HIS A 263 -3.63 -14.09 -2.51
C HIS A 263 -4.26 -12.87 -1.81
N GLU A 264 -4.15 -11.67 -2.40
CA GLU A 264 -4.42 -10.40 -1.74
C GLU A 264 -5.85 -10.25 -1.22
N VAL A 265 -6.88 -10.68 -1.96
CA VAL A 265 -8.27 -10.50 -1.53
C VAL A 265 -8.58 -11.32 -0.27
N GLY A 266 -8.18 -12.59 -0.23
CA GLY A 266 -8.36 -13.44 0.95
C GLY A 266 -7.53 -12.95 2.13
N ARG A 267 -6.26 -12.61 1.88
CA ARG A 267 -5.33 -12.12 2.92
C ARG A 267 -5.77 -10.80 3.53
N SER A 268 -6.13 -9.81 2.71
CA SER A 268 -6.59 -8.49 3.20
C SER A 268 -7.93 -8.59 3.94
N THR A 269 -8.86 -9.42 3.45
CA THR A 269 -10.13 -9.67 4.16
C THR A 269 -9.89 -10.31 5.53
N ALA A 270 -9.01 -11.32 5.62
CA ALA A 270 -8.65 -11.91 6.91
C ALA A 270 -8.07 -10.87 7.87
N LEU A 271 -7.16 -10.00 7.42
CA LEU A 271 -6.59 -8.94 8.26
C LEU A 271 -7.67 -7.99 8.81
N ARG A 272 -8.63 -7.57 7.98
CA ARG A 272 -9.74 -6.70 8.40
C ARG A 272 -10.66 -7.38 9.42
N LEU A 273 -11.00 -8.65 9.21
CA LEU A 273 -11.79 -9.41 10.18
C LEU A 273 -11.06 -9.56 11.51
N ARG A 274 -9.74 -9.79 11.49
CA ARG A 274 -8.92 -9.81 12.70
C ARG A 274 -8.89 -8.44 13.39
N ALA A 275 -8.83 -7.35 12.64
CA ALA A 275 -8.92 -6.00 13.17
C ALA A 275 -10.27 -5.72 13.85
N ALA A 276 -11.34 -6.34 13.36
CA ALA A 276 -12.68 -6.34 13.98
C ALA A 276 -12.79 -7.27 15.20
N GLY A 277 -11.70 -7.92 15.64
CA GLY A 277 -11.66 -8.79 16.81
C GLY A 277 -12.08 -10.24 16.56
N LEU A 278 -12.21 -10.66 15.30
CA LEU A 278 -12.61 -12.02 14.94
C LEU A 278 -11.39 -12.93 14.75
N ASP A 279 -11.54 -14.22 15.09
CA ASP A 279 -10.49 -15.22 14.80
C ASP A 279 -10.54 -15.66 13.33
N ALA A 280 -10.06 -14.78 12.45
CA ALA A 280 -10.01 -15.02 11.01
C ALA A 280 -8.64 -15.46 10.52
N ARG A 281 -8.64 -16.42 9.60
CA ARG A 281 -7.50 -16.92 8.83
C ARG A 281 -7.85 -16.94 7.34
N TYR A 282 -6.85 -16.97 6.47
CA TYR A 282 -7.07 -17.15 5.02
C TYR A 282 -6.65 -18.54 4.57
N LEU A 283 -7.40 -19.14 3.65
CA LEU A 283 -7.07 -20.44 3.07
C LEU A 283 -5.86 -20.31 2.13
N ARG A 284 -4.76 -21.00 2.45
CA ARG A 284 -3.58 -21.06 1.57
C ARG A 284 -3.93 -21.73 0.25
N GLY A 285 -3.59 -21.07 -0.86
CA GLY A 285 -3.88 -21.55 -2.22
C GLY A 285 -5.33 -21.32 -2.69
N GLY A 286 -6.22 -20.83 -1.83
CA GLY A 286 -7.61 -20.56 -2.18
C GLY A 286 -8.38 -21.79 -2.67
N ILE A 287 -9.45 -21.56 -3.44
CA ILE A 287 -10.25 -22.63 -4.05
C ILE A 287 -9.47 -23.42 -5.11
N ASP A 288 -8.52 -22.79 -5.81
CA ASP A 288 -7.69 -23.47 -6.81
C ASP A 288 -6.78 -24.50 -6.14
N GLY A 289 -6.12 -24.12 -5.05
CA GLY A 289 -5.32 -25.05 -4.24
C GLY A 289 -6.16 -26.16 -3.63
N TRP A 290 -7.39 -25.85 -3.21
CA TRP A 290 -8.35 -26.85 -2.70
C TRP A 290 -8.71 -27.88 -3.78
N GLN A 291 -9.03 -27.44 -5.00
CA GLN A 291 -9.29 -28.33 -6.14
C GLN A 291 -8.07 -29.14 -6.56
N ALA A 292 -6.89 -28.51 -6.62
CA ALA A 292 -5.64 -29.19 -6.97
C ALA A 292 -5.29 -30.32 -5.99
N ALA A 293 -5.74 -30.22 -4.73
CA ALA A 293 -5.61 -31.27 -3.72
C ALA A 293 -6.70 -32.36 -3.80
N GLY A 294 -7.57 -32.33 -4.82
CA GLY A 294 -8.64 -33.32 -5.02
C GLY A 294 -9.80 -33.21 -4.03
N ARG A 295 -9.96 -32.07 -3.34
CA ARG A 295 -11.04 -31.88 -2.36
C ARG A 295 -12.37 -31.53 -3.03
N PRO A 296 -13.50 -31.94 -2.44
CA PRO A 296 -14.81 -31.77 -3.06
C PRO A 296 -15.22 -30.30 -3.13
N LEU A 297 -16.02 -29.97 -4.15
CA LEU A 297 -16.73 -28.70 -4.26
C LEU A 297 -18.22 -28.94 -4.30
N GLN A 298 -18.99 -27.91 -3.98
CA GLN A 298 -20.44 -27.90 -4.17
C GLN A 298 -20.85 -26.93 -5.30
N PRO A 299 -21.96 -27.19 -6.01
CA PRO A 299 -22.53 -26.22 -6.95
C PRO A 299 -22.86 -24.90 -6.25
N LYS A 300 -22.65 -23.78 -6.94
CA LYS A 300 -23.07 -22.46 -6.46
C LYS A 300 -24.61 -22.41 -6.37
N PRO A 301 -25.21 -21.98 -5.23
CA PRO A 301 -26.66 -21.82 -5.11
C PRO A 301 -27.22 -20.81 -6.13
N ALA A 302 -28.48 -21.00 -6.55
CA ALA A 302 -29.15 -20.10 -7.49
C ALA A 302 -29.37 -18.69 -6.91
N ASP A 303 -29.66 -18.62 -5.61
CA ASP A 303 -29.63 -17.40 -4.81
C ASP A 303 -28.54 -17.60 -3.72
N PRO A 304 -27.34 -17.03 -3.91
CA PRO A 304 -26.24 -17.25 -2.99
C PRO A 304 -26.43 -16.54 -1.64
N GLY A 305 -27.49 -15.73 -1.48
CA GLY A 305 -27.67 -14.86 -0.32
C GLY A 305 -26.57 -13.80 -0.30
N VAL A 306 -26.85 -12.62 -0.85
CA VAL A 306 -25.98 -11.46 -0.61
C VAL A 306 -26.25 -11.02 0.82
N ALA A 307 -25.28 -11.20 1.73
CA ALA A 307 -25.35 -10.49 3.00
C ALA A 307 -25.38 -8.97 2.69
N PRO A 308 -26.21 -8.18 3.39
CA PRO A 308 -26.39 -6.75 3.11
C PRO A 308 -25.10 -5.92 3.17
#